data_AF-A0A9W9IXK9-F1
#
_entry.id   AF-A0A9W9IXK9-F1
#
_cell.length_a   1.000
_cell.length_b   1.000
_cell.length_c   1.000
_cell.angle_alpha   90.00
_cell.angle_beta   90.00
_cell.angle_gamma   90.00
#
_symmetry.space_group_name_H-M   'P 1'
#
loop_
_entity.id
_entity.type
_entity.pdbx_description
1 polymer ?
#
loop_
_entity_poly.entity_id
_entity_poly.type
_entity_poly.pdbx_seq_one_letter_code
_entity_poly.pdbx_strand_id
1 'polypeptide(L)'
;MAPTKVFLYIFSISNFSAANNKRWTTFSTGVTGYIGGDFLYAIHQAHPDWEYSILIRSKDKGAQVASQYPSARIVYGDLDSLDIIEEEVKNADIVYHTADCDHVACAKPIAKALAHHTLATPSG
;
A
#
# COMPACT_ATOMS: atom_id res chain seq x y z
N MET A 1 26.26 6.97 -18.14
CA MET A 1 25.56 6.74 -16.85
C MET A 1 24.08 6.76 -17.19
N ALA A 2 23.43 5.59 -17.27
CA ALA A 2 22.03 5.51 -17.68
C ALA A 2 21.14 5.98 -16.53
N PRO A 3 20.08 6.77 -16.80
CA PRO A 3 19.19 7.24 -15.75
C PRO A 3 18.47 6.03 -15.11
N THR A 4 18.63 5.90 -13.81
CA THR A 4 17.92 4.96 -12.94
C THR A 4 16.42 5.18 -13.11
N LYS A 5 15.73 4.22 -13.72
CA LYS A 5 14.28 4.21 -13.83
C LYS A 5 13.72 3.95 -12.43
N VAL A 6 13.21 4.97 -11.76
CA VAL A 6 12.32 4.80 -10.61
C VAL A 6 11.00 4.29 -11.17
N PHE A 7 10.75 2.99 -11.00
CA PHE A 7 9.51 2.37 -11.45
C PHE A 7 8.44 2.62 -10.38
N LEU A 8 7.63 3.66 -10.56
CA LEU A 8 6.45 3.94 -9.75
C LEU A 8 5.31 3.06 -10.28
N TYR A 9 5.08 1.90 -9.67
CA TYR A 9 3.90 1.07 -9.97
C TYR A 9 2.66 1.72 -9.33
N ILE A 10 2.02 2.65 -10.05
CA ILE A 10 0.62 3.01 -9.80
C ILE A 10 -0.22 2.00 -10.58
N PHE A 11 -0.68 0.93 -9.92
CA PHE A 11 -1.67 0.02 -10.51
C PHE A 11 -3.06 0.66 -10.38
N SER A 12 -3.67 0.97 -11.52
CA SER A 12 -5.09 1.29 -11.74
C SER A 12 -5.78 2.24 -10.74
N ILE A 13 -5.90 3.51 -11.11
CA ILE A 13 -6.96 4.37 -10.58
C ILE A 13 -8.20 4.15 -11.44
N SER A 14 -9.03 3.17 -11.07
CA SER A 14 -10.37 3.02 -11.65
C SER A 14 -11.26 4.09 -11.02
N ASN A 15 -11.41 5.23 -11.69
CA ASN A 15 -12.29 6.35 -11.32
C ASN A 15 -12.00 7.03 -9.97
N PHE A 16 -10.98 7.90 -9.95
CA PHE A 16 -10.89 8.98 -8.95
C PHE A 16 -12.00 10.00 -9.23
N SER A 17 -13.20 9.73 -8.71
CA SER A 17 -14.25 10.74 -8.58
C SER A 17 -14.11 11.40 -7.22
N ALA A 18 -13.63 12.64 -7.20
CA ALA A 18 -13.59 13.48 -6.01
C ALA A 18 -14.99 13.87 -5.48
N ALA A 19 -16.07 13.37 -6.10
CA ALA A 19 -17.45 13.77 -5.80
C ALA A 19 -18.11 12.99 -4.64
N ASN A 20 -17.49 11.93 -4.13
CA ASN A 20 -18.08 11.12 -3.07
C ASN A 20 -17.23 11.28 -1.80
N ASN A 21 -17.84 11.52 -0.64
CA ASN A 21 -17.23 11.51 0.71
C ASN A 21 -16.65 10.12 1.10
N LYS A 22 -16.05 9.39 0.16
CA LYS A 22 -15.50 8.07 0.34
C LYS A 22 -14.16 8.19 1.06
N ARG A 23 -14.11 7.61 2.26
CA ARG A 23 -12.86 7.32 2.96
C ARG A 23 -12.20 6.13 2.26
N TRP A 24 -10.98 6.31 1.77
CA TRP A 24 -10.25 5.26 1.06
C TRP A 24 -9.42 4.42 2.03
N THR A 25 -9.38 3.11 1.81
CA THR A 25 -8.49 2.20 2.54
C THR A 25 -7.22 1.94 1.74
N THR A 26 -6.06 2.10 2.36
CA THR A 26 -4.77 1.92 1.71
C THR A 26 -3.96 0.82 2.37
N PHE A 27 -3.22 0.06 1.57
CA PHE A 27 -2.24 -0.92 2.06
C PHE A 27 -0.86 -0.59 1.49
N SER A 28 0.12 -0.43 2.37
CA SER A 28 1.47 -0.02 2.01
C SER A 28 2.53 -1.00 2.49
N THR A 29 3.51 -1.27 1.65
CA THR A 29 4.71 -2.03 1.99
C THR A 29 5.95 -1.15 1.75
N GLY A 30 7.00 -1.32 2.56
CA GLY A 30 8.26 -0.59 2.38
C GLY A 30 8.30 0.82 2.99
N VAL A 31 7.31 1.22 3.80
CA VAL A 31 7.21 2.59 4.35
C VAL A 31 8.35 3.00 5.29
N THR A 32 9.12 2.03 5.79
CA THR A 32 10.28 2.29 6.64
C THR A 32 11.57 2.52 5.84
N GLY A 33 11.48 2.50 4.51
CA GLY A 33 12.54 2.89 3.59
C GLY A 33 12.45 4.38 3.23
N TYR A 34 13.50 4.89 2.58
CA TYR A 34 13.60 6.30 2.20
C TYR A 34 12.42 6.78 1.34
N ILE A 35 12.13 6.09 0.23
CA ILE A 35 11.03 6.45 -0.67
C ILE A 35 9.67 6.21 -0.03
N GLY A 36 9.48 5.06 0.61
CA GLY A 36 8.20 4.70 1.22
C GLY A 36 7.80 5.60 2.38
N GLY A 37 8.78 6.08 3.16
CA GLY A 37 8.56 7.00 4.27
C GLY A 37 8.12 8.38 3.80
N ASP A 38 8.84 8.96 2.83
CA ASP A 38 8.49 10.26 2.24
C ASP A 38 7.12 10.21 1.53
N PHE A 39 6.84 9.09 0.86
CA PHE A 39 5.54 8.86 0.24
C PHE A 39 4.41 8.81 1.27
N LEU A 40 4.57 8.02 2.34
CA LEU A 40 3.57 7.92 3.42
C LEU A 40 3.34 9.29 4.06
N TYR A 41 4.39 10.06 4.29
CA TYR A 41 4.30 11.41 4.83
C TYR A 41 3.45 12.32 3.92
N ALA A 42 3.76 12.36 2.62
CA ALA A 42 3.06 13.20 1.67
C ALA A 42 1.57 12.84 1.54
N ILE A 43 1.25 11.54 1.42
CA ILE A 43 -0.14 11.10 1.25
C ILE A 43 -0.95 11.29 2.54
N HIS A 44 -0.36 11.03 3.71
CA HIS A 44 -1.04 11.25 4.98
C HIS A 44 -1.32 12.73 5.24
N GLN A 45 -0.44 13.63 4.80
CA GLN A 45 -0.69 15.07 4.87
C GLN A 45 -1.82 15.53 3.92
N ALA A 46 -1.92 14.94 2.73
CA ALA A 46 -2.96 15.26 1.76
C ALA A 46 -4.32 14.65 2.14
N HIS A 47 -4.29 13.45 2.71
CA HIS A 47 -5.47 12.63 3.01
C HIS A 47 -5.39 12.05 4.43
N PRO A 48 -5.37 12.89 5.49
CA PRO A 48 -5.34 12.41 6.87
C PRO A 48 -6.63 11.68 7.26
N ASP A 49 -7.69 11.88 6.46
CA ASP A 49 -8.99 11.25 6.62
C ASP A 49 -9.02 9.82 6.12
N TRP A 50 -8.02 9.29 5.41
CA TRP A 50 -8.02 7.91 4.91
C TRP A 50 -7.68 6.88 5.98
N GLU A 51 -7.79 5.59 5.63
CA GLU A 51 -7.36 4.48 6.47
C GLU A 51 -6.06 3.88 5.92
N TYR A 52 -5.09 3.71 6.80
CA TYR A 52 -3.74 3.29 6.42
C TYR A 52 -3.42 1.95 7.05
N SER A 53 -3.13 0.95 6.22
CA SER A 53 -2.61 -0.35 6.64
C SER A 53 -1.17 -0.48 6.16
N ILE A 54 -0.26 -0.81 7.06
CA ILE A 54 1.17 -0.73 6.79
C ILE A 54 1.86 -2.03 7.18
N LEU A 55 2.47 -2.70 6.20
CA LEU A 55 3.28 -3.90 6.42
C LEU A 55 4.65 -3.54 7.01
N ILE A 56 4.94 -4.05 8.21
CA ILE A 56 6.20 -3.84 8.91
C ILE A 56 6.77 -5.16 9.44
N ARG A 57 8.06 -5.38 9.15
CA ARG A 57 8.77 -6.62 9.54
C ARG A 57 9.12 -6.72 11.01
N SER A 58 9.47 -5.60 11.66
CA SER A 58 9.94 -5.60 13.05
C SER A 58 9.08 -4.72 13.96
N LYS A 59 8.90 -5.18 15.21
CA LYS A 59 8.13 -4.44 16.23
C LYS A 59 8.72 -3.07 16.55
N ASP A 60 10.04 -2.94 16.55
CA ASP A 60 10.72 -1.66 16.81
C ASP A 60 10.36 -0.60 15.77
N LYS A 61 10.37 -0.98 14.48
CA LYS A 61 9.93 -0.11 13.39
C LYS A 61 8.41 0.14 13.46
N GLY A 62 7.66 -0.86 13.89
CA GLY A 62 6.22 -0.74 14.13
C GLY A 62 5.90 0.33 15.17
N ALA A 63 6.63 0.35 16.29
CA ALA A 63 6.48 1.36 17.31
C ALA A 63 6.84 2.76 16.81
N GLN A 64 7.89 2.89 16.00
CA GLN A 64 8.26 4.17 15.37
C GLN A 64 7.14 4.70 14.46
N VAL A 65 6.60 3.86 13.59
CA VAL A 65 5.50 4.26 12.70
C VAL A 65 4.23 4.57 13.48
N ALA A 66 3.86 3.75 14.47
CA ALA A 66 2.67 3.98 15.30
C ALA A 66 2.77 5.27 16.12
N SER A 67 3.98 5.68 16.52
CA SER A 67 4.19 6.95 17.23
C SER A 67 3.95 8.18 16.36
N GLN A 68 4.23 8.08 15.06
CA GLN A 68 4.08 9.18 14.10
C GLN A 68 2.68 9.19 13.44
N TYR A 69 2.13 8.00 13.24
CA TYR A 69 0.85 7.76 12.57
C TYR A 69 -0.05 6.91 13.46
N PRO A 70 -0.60 7.47 14.56
CA PRO A 70 -1.40 6.70 15.53
C PRO A 70 -2.72 6.17 14.94
N SER A 71 -3.19 6.74 13.84
CA SER A 71 -4.36 6.26 13.08
C SER A 71 -4.03 5.12 12.11
N ALA A 72 -2.75 4.84 11.83
CA ALA A 72 -2.35 3.79 10.92
C ALA A 72 -2.36 2.43 11.63
N ARG A 73 -2.92 1.42 10.96
CA ARG A 73 -2.88 0.03 11.39
C ARG A 73 -1.58 -0.61 10.96
N ILE A 74 -0.83 -1.11 11.93
CA ILE A 74 0.41 -1.85 11.67
C ILE A 74 0.07 -3.32 11.44
N VAL A 75 0.49 -3.84 10.29
CA VAL A 75 0.39 -5.24 9.90
C VAL A 75 1.78 -5.85 10.02
N TYR A 76 1.95 -6.80 10.93
CA TYR A 76 3.24 -7.44 11.12
C TYR A 76 3.42 -8.60 10.16
N GLY A 77 4.45 -8.50 9.32
CA GLY A 77 4.78 -9.49 8.30
C GLY A 77 5.94 -9.02 7.42
N ASP A 78 6.39 -9.90 6.54
CA ASP A 78 7.41 -9.62 5.53
C ASP A 78 6.87 -9.85 4.11
N LEU A 79 7.74 -9.71 3.12
CA LEU A 79 7.38 -9.88 1.71
C LEU A 79 7.05 -11.33 1.34
N ASP A 80 7.47 -12.30 2.16
CA ASP A 80 7.18 -13.72 1.98
C ASP A 80 5.88 -14.14 2.70
N SER A 81 5.29 -13.23 3.49
CA SER A 81 4.01 -13.41 4.17
C SER A 81 2.83 -13.25 3.20
N LEU A 82 2.80 -14.08 2.16
CA LEU A 82 1.89 -13.94 1.02
C LEU A 82 0.42 -13.96 1.41
N ASP A 83 0.02 -14.79 2.38
CA ASP A 83 -1.37 -14.87 2.85
C ASP A 83 -1.83 -13.54 3.47
N ILE A 84 -0.95 -12.91 4.27
CA ILE A 84 -1.20 -11.60 4.88
C ILE A 84 -1.32 -10.55 3.78
N ILE A 85 -0.39 -10.55 2.82
CA ILE A 85 -0.39 -9.58 1.72
C ILE A 85 -1.66 -9.74 0.87
N GLU A 86 -2.09 -10.96 0.56
CA GLU A 86 -3.30 -11.22 -0.22
C GLU A 86 -4.56 -10.72 0.49
N GLU A 87 -4.69 -10.98 1.78
CA GLU A 87 -5.80 -10.48 2.59
C GLU A 87 -5.83 -8.95 2.64
N GLU A 88 -4.68 -8.33 2.87
CA GLU A 88 -4.56 -6.87 2.95
C GLU A 88 -4.85 -6.18 1.62
N VAL A 89 -4.34 -6.73 0.51
CA VAL A 89 -4.61 -6.25 -0.84
C VAL A 89 -6.09 -6.38 -1.19
N LYS A 90 -6.76 -7.46 -0.78
CA LYS A 90 -8.19 -7.68 -1.03
C LYS A 90 -9.08 -6.65 -0.32
N ASN A 91 -8.65 -6.16 0.84
CA ASN A 91 -9.41 -5.21 1.66
C ASN A 91 -9.02 -3.75 1.40
N ALA A 92 -7.98 -3.50 0.61
CA ALA A 92 -7.50 -2.17 0.28
C ALA A 92 -8.11 -1.66 -1.02
N ASP A 93 -8.57 -0.41 -1.04
CA ASP A 93 -8.90 0.28 -2.28
C ASP A 93 -7.63 0.64 -3.08
N ILE A 94 -6.53 0.98 -2.38
CA ILE A 94 -5.27 1.41 -2.98
C ILE A 94 -4.09 0.66 -2.37
N VAL A 95 -3.21 0.11 -3.21
CA VAL A 95 -2.02 -0.62 -2.78
C VAL A 95 -0.75 0.09 -3.21
N TYR A 96 0.12 0.39 -2.25
CA TYR A 96 1.43 1.01 -2.45
C TYR A 96 2.55 0.01 -2.16
N HIS A 97 3.29 -0.37 -3.20
CA HIS A 97 4.46 -1.24 -3.05
C HIS A 97 5.74 -0.44 -3.24
N THR A 98 6.38 -0.09 -2.12
CA THR A 98 7.67 0.64 -2.09
C THR A 98 8.79 -0.20 -1.46
N ALA A 99 8.52 -1.48 -1.21
CA ALA A 99 9.52 -2.40 -0.73
C ALA A 99 10.37 -2.90 -1.91
N ASP A 100 11.70 -2.83 -1.74
CA ASP A 100 12.75 -3.45 -2.56
C ASP A 100 12.52 -3.48 -4.08
N CYS A 101 13.19 -2.57 -4.81
CA CYS A 101 13.15 -2.49 -6.27
C CYS A 101 13.83 -3.68 -6.99
N ASP A 102 14.52 -4.58 -6.27
CA ASP A 102 15.17 -5.76 -6.84
C ASP A 102 14.38 -7.08 -6.58
N HIS A 103 13.27 -7.04 -5.84
CA HIS A 103 12.49 -8.23 -5.48
C HIS A 103 11.34 -8.54 -6.45
N VAL A 104 11.67 -8.86 -7.70
CA VAL A 104 10.73 -9.22 -8.80
C VAL A 104 9.73 -10.33 -8.41
N ALA A 105 10.06 -11.16 -7.41
CA ALA A 105 9.19 -12.22 -6.91
C ALA A 105 7.86 -11.69 -6.32
N CYS A 106 7.83 -10.48 -5.72
CA CYS A 106 6.61 -9.89 -5.17
C CYS A 106 5.66 -9.32 -6.23
N ALA A 107 6.17 -8.96 -7.41
CA ALA A 107 5.36 -8.39 -8.48
C ALA A 107 4.36 -9.39 -9.08
N LYS A 108 4.70 -10.69 -9.08
CA LYS A 108 3.87 -11.75 -9.68
C LYS A 108 2.59 -12.05 -8.86
N PRO A 109 2.64 -12.25 -7.53
CA PRO A 109 1.44 -12.43 -6.72
C PRO A 109 0.50 -11.22 -6.76
N ILE A 110 1.05 -10.00 -6.71
CA ILE A 110 0.26 -8.76 -6.79
C ILE A 110 -0.47 -8.67 -8.13
N ALA A 111 0.22 -8.93 -9.24
CA ALA A 111 -0.40 -8.96 -10.57
C ALA A 111 -1.47 -10.05 -10.70
N LYS A 112 -1.26 -11.22 -10.09
CA LYS A 112 -2.23 -12.31 -10.07
C LYS A 112 -3.47 -11.96 -9.25
N ALA A 113 -3.31 -11.40 -8.06
CA ALA A 113 -4.42 -10.98 -7.20
C ALA A 113 -5.29 -9.90 -7.88
N LEU A 114 -4.65 -8.93 -8.54
CA LEU A 114 -5.33 -7.87 -9.29
C LEU A 114 -6.14 -8.40 -10.48
N ALA A 115 -5.68 -9.46 -11.16
CA ALA A 115 -6.41 -10.08 -12.26
C ALA A 115 -7.68 -10.84 -11.83
N HIS A 116 -7.78 -11.22 -10.55
CA HIS A 116 -8.92 -11.96 -10.00
C HIS A 116 -9.89 -11.08 -9.20
N HIS A 117 -9.60 -9.79 -9.06
CA HIS A 117 -10.48 -8.84 -8.39
C HIS A 117 -11.68 -8.49 -9.28
N THR A 118 -12.80 -9.18 -9.07
CA THR A 118 -14.07 -8.85 -9.72
C THR A 118 -14.79 -7.82 -8.86
N LEU A 119 -14.98 -6.62 -9.40
CA LEU A 119 -15.87 -5.62 -8.79
C LEU A 119 -17.28 -6.18 -8.78
N ALA A 120 -17.85 -6.42 -7.60
CA ALA A 120 -19.29 -6.57 -7.47
C ALA A 120 -19.90 -5.19 -7.79
N THR A 121 -20.34 -5.00 -9.03
CA THR A 121 -21.14 -3.85 -9.45
C THR A 121 -22.38 -3.78 -8.57
N PRO A 122 -22.63 -2.69 -7.81
CA PRO A 122 -23.95 -2.45 -7.25
C PRO A 122 -24.86 -2.19 -8.43
N SER A 123 -25.81 -3.09 -8.68
CA SER A 123 -26.91 -2.88 -9.60
C SER A 123 -27.77 -1.73 -9.07
N GLY A 124 -27.59 -0.55 -9.65
CA GLY A 124 -28.52 0.56 -9.61
C GLY A 124 -29.32 0.61 -10.90
#